data_AF-E3MIN6-F1
#
_entry.id   AF-E3MIN6-F1
#
_cell.length_a   1.000
_cell.length_b   1.000
_cell.length_c   1.000
_cell.angle_alpha   90.00
_cell.angle_beta   90.00
_cell.angle_gamma   90.00
#
_symmetry.space_group_name_H-M   'P 1'
#
loop_
_entity.id
_entity.type
_entity.pdbx_description
1 polymer ?
#
loop_
_entity_poly.entity_id
_entity_poly.type
_entity_poly.pdbx_seq_one_letter_code
_entity_poly.pdbx_strand_id
1 'polypeptide(L)'
;MKIEYAFDVEDRIFQPKDYIYINYRKINNQDVLPYFIFLNTAVGVKVRKITTRRLWLLEDKFKRRLHDLIHSQLIGTNGTNIQTVIGLEEACDGCVKCSNIAKKCLEYGPLRISTLQTMTYSKNYKKLHVTDKLFEDIAEYCISKSKNKEECFKELDKTILSTISCDKLALWINENRVIPNEGTDLKFDHRHMPREVIDIILRKWNVKSLKLCMLHMTKEHMCNVKWMQYDYFTRVRLNDPYLKTKQSDLKFSHVEVSLSYSSNCVRDLGNRQLIVNQPKGYDNFIPNIRRMFPTDKITMDLSHWYDIARTDIEKKMSTILQVVTMEQHQNLSLDIKFFVESGIVKKLNEETNKEDLLGIAPGYVLQENRLHCFKKSSPFNGNNGPEVFLDNKWIGRRFQVDHAENRFHFKLDVYIKEKELEERLDKKLLQEYPDSFVGHFYA
;
A
#
# COMPACT_ATOMS: atom_id res chain seq x y z
N MET A 1 -1.41 -14.93 11.57
CA MET A 1 -2.46 -14.26 12.34
C MET A 1 -2.58 -12.82 11.90
N LYS A 2 -3.80 -12.39 11.61
CA LYS A 2 -4.14 -11.01 11.27
C LYS A 2 -4.94 -10.41 12.43
N ILE A 3 -4.53 -9.26 12.96
CA ILE A 3 -5.18 -8.61 14.11
C ILE A 3 -5.47 -7.16 13.72
N GLU A 4 -6.74 -6.78 13.62
CA GLU A 4 -7.12 -5.49 13.05
C GLU A 4 -8.19 -4.81 13.87
N TYR A 5 -8.07 -3.49 14.02
CA TYR A 5 -9.18 -2.64 14.43
C TYR A 5 -9.95 -2.17 13.20
N ALA A 6 -11.27 -2.42 13.20
CA ALA A 6 -12.17 -2.01 12.13
C ALA A 6 -13.16 -0.96 12.68
N PHE A 7 -13.16 0.22 12.07
CA PHE A 7 -14.05 1.34 12.43
C PHE A 7 -14.84 1.76 11.18
N ASP A 8 -16.10 2.15 11.37
CA ASP A 8 -16.88 2.80 10.33
C ASP A 8 -16.40 4.26 10.16
N VAL A 9 -16.43 4.80 8.95
CA VAL A 9 -16.11 6.23 8.73
C VAL A 9 -17.10 7.11 9.49
N GLU A 10 -18.33 6.65 9.68
CA GLU A 10 -19.35 7.29 10.53
C GLU A 10 -19.04 7.17 12.04
N ASP A 11 -18.29 6.14 12.46
CA ASP A 11 -17.87 5.94 13.85
C ASP A 11 -16.79 6.93 14.32
N ARG A 12 -16.30 7.83 13.45
CA ARG A 12 -15.36 8.89 13.87
C ARG A 12 -15.94 9.78 14.99
N ILE A 13 -17.25 9.72 15.23
CA ILE A 13 -17.97 10.60 16.14
C ILE A 13 -18.37 9.90 17.46
N PHE A 14 -18.44 8.55 17.53
CA PHE A 14 -18.99 7.86 18.70
C PHE A 14 -18.17 6.65 19.16
N GLN A 15 -17.35 6.89 20.19
CA GLN A 15 -16.71 5.92 21.11
C GLN A 15 -15.72 4.87 20.53
N PRO A 16 -14.51 4.73 21.11
CA PRO A 16 -13.62 3.62 20.81
C PRO A 16 -14.32 2.28 21.03
N LYS A 17 -14.27 1.37 20.05
CA LYS A 17 -14.87 0.05 20.18
C LYS A 17 -14.02 -0.83 21.11
N ASP A 18 -14.67 -1.55 22.02
CA ASP A 18 -14.02 -2.50 22.94
C ASP A 18 -13.79 -3.88 22.31
N TYR A 19 -13.57 -3.93 20.98
CA TYR A 19 -13.33 -5.18 20.25
C TYR A 19 -12.36 -5.00 19.09
N ILE A 20 -11.80 -6.12 18.65
CA ILE A 20 -10.89 -6.23 17.50
C ILE A 20 -11.30 -7.41 16.62
N TYR A 21 -10.72 -7.51 15.43
CA TYR A 21 -10.84 -8.67 14.58
C TYR A 21 -9.55 -9.48 14.57
N ILE A 22 -9.63 -10.77 14.90
CA ILE A 22 -8.52 -11.71 14.82
C ILE A 22 -8.84 -12.76 13.77
N ASN A 23 -8.04 -12.82 12.70
CA ASN A 23 -8.31 -13.62 11.50
C ASN A 23 -9.77 -13.45 11.03
N TYR A 24 -10.24 -12.20 10.99
CA TYR A 24 -11.58 -11.82 10.55
C TYR A 24 -12.73 -12.18 11.50
N ARG A 25 -12.44 -12.74 12.68
CA ARG A 25 -13.43 -12.97 13.74
C ARG A 25 -13.44 -11.81 14.72
N LYS A 26 -14.63 -11.28 15.01
CA LYS A 26 -14.81 -10.25 16.05
C LYS A 26 -14.55 -10.87 17.43
N ILE A 27 -13.68 -10.25 18.22
CA ILE A 27 -13.29 -10.68 19.57
C ILE A 27 -13.32 -9.45 20.47
N ASN A 28 -14.09 -9.49 21.56
CA ASN A 28 -14.13 -8.41 22.53
C ASN A 28 -12.83 -8.37 23.35
N ASN A 29 -12.47 -7.21 23.90
CA ASN A 29 -11.26 -6.99 24.69
C ASN A 29 -11.11 -8.00 25.84
N GLN A 30 -12.21 -8.32 26.54
CA GLN A 30 -12.22 -9.28 27.64
C GLN A 30 -11.88 -10.71 27.17
N ASP A 31 -12.26 -11.06 25.95
CA ASP A 31 -12.10 -12.40 25.36
C ASP A 31 -10.74 -12.60 24.66
N VAL A 32 -9.96 -11.55 24.44
CA VAL A 32 -8.65 -11.64 23.75
C VAL A 32 -7.69 -12.58 24.45
N LEU A 33 -7.55 -12.46 25.78
CA LEU A 33 -6.64 -13.31 26.56
C LEU A 33 -7.09 -14.78 26.56
N PRO A 34 -8.35 -15.12 26.93
CA PRO A 34 -8.87 -16.48 26.80
C PRO A 34 -8.67 -17.06 25.40
N TYR A 35 -8.91 -16.26 24.36
CA TYR A 35 -8.72 -16.70 22.98
C TYR A 35 -7.26 -17.02 22.65
N PHE A 36 -6.31 -16.19 23.08
CA PHE A 36 -4.87 -16.48 22.90
C PHE A 36 -4.42 -17.72 23.67
N ILE A 37 -4.90 -17.91 24.90
CA ILE A 37 -4.63 -19.11 25.69
C ILE A 37 -5.17 -20.35 24.98
N PHE A 38 -6.41 -20.29 24.48
CA PHE A 38 -7.02 -21.38 23.73
C PHE A 38 -6.20 -21.76 22.50
N LEU A 39 -5.81 -20.77 21.67
CA LEU A 39 -5.02 -21.03 20.47
C LEU A 39 -3.66 -21.68 20.79
N ASN A 40 -2.97 -21.20 21.82
CA ASN A 40 -1.65 -21.71 22.16
C ASN A 40 -1.67 -23.04 22.90
N THR A 41 -2.58 -23.19 23.87
CA THR A 41 -2.57 -24.31 24.82
C THR A 41 -3.46 -25.44 24.37
N ALA A 42 -4.71 -25.15 23.99
CA ALA A 42 -5.67 -26.17 23.62
C ALA A 42 -5.46 -26.64 22.17
N VAL A 43 -5.18 -25.70 21.25
CA VAL A 43 -5.01 -26.01 19.82
C VAL A 43 -3.52 -26.23 19.44
N GLY A 44 -2.58 -25.69 20.22
CA GLY A 44 -1.15 -25.84 19.92
C GLY A 44 -0.68 -25.01 18.71
N VAL A 45 -1.34 -23.87 18.41
CA VAL A 45 -1.02 -23.04 17.24
C VAL A 45 0.35 -22.40 17.39
N LYS A 46 1.24 -22.67 16.42
CA LYS A 46 2.55 -22.02 16.31
C LYS A 46 2.47 -20.80 15.39
N VAL A 47 2.37 -19.60 15.97
CA VAL A 47 2.25 -18.38 15.18
C VAL A 47 3.59 -18.00 14.53
N ARG A 48 3.66 -18.09 13.20
CA ARG A 48 4.83 -17.68 12.41
C ARG A 48 4.76 -16.26 11.86
N LYS A 49 3.55 -15.73 11.68
CA LYS A 49 3.31 -14.40 11.09
C LYS A 49 2.24 -13.67 11.87
N ILE A 50 2.54 -12.44 12.25
CA ILE A 50 1.58 -11.49 12.82
C ILE A 50 1.54 -10.27 11.92
N THR A 51 0.35 -9.85 11.54
CA THR A 51 0.12 -8.56 10.90
C THR A 51 -0.95 -7.85 11.70
N THR A 52 -0.60 -6.72 12.27
CA THR A 52 -1.52 -5.85 12.96
C THR A 52 -1.86 -4.64 12.11
N ARG A 53 -3.03 -4.06 12.33
CA ARG A 53 -3.47 -2.89 11.59
C ARG A 53 -4.35 -1.98 12.43
N ARG A 54 -4.11 -0.67 12.36
CA ARG A 54 -4.96 0.36 12.98
C ARG A 54 -5.08 0.20 14.50
N LEU A 55 -4.12 -0.48 15.14
CA LEU A 55 -4.13 -0.64 16.60
C LEU A 55 -4.02 0.70 17.32
N TRP A 56 -3.48 1.71 16.65
CA TRP A 56 -3.38 3.08 17.16
C TRP A 56 -4.72 3.79 17.34
N LEU A 57 -5.81 3.28 16.75
CA LEU A 57 -7.18 3.78 16.93
C LEU A 57 -7.88 3.18 18.15
N LEU A 58 -7.28 2.18 18.79
CA LEU A 58 -7.81 1.61 20.03
C LEU A 58 -7.60 2.60 21.18
N GLU A 59 -8.48 2.52 22.17
CA GLU A 59 -8.27 3.19 23.47
C GLU A 59 -6.92 2.80 24.05
N ASP A 60 -6.18 3.75 24.63
CA ASP A 60 -4.80 3.55 25.08
C ASP A 60 -4.63 2.40 26.07
N LYS A 61 -5.62 2.16 26.94
CA LYS A 61 -5.61 1.04 27.88
C LYS A 61 -5.70 -0.29 27.13
N PHE A 62 -6.64 -0.42 26.20
CA PHE A 62 -6.81 -1.64 25.40
C PHE A 62 -5.61 -1.84 24.46
N LYS A 63 -5.15 -0.79 23.77
CA LYS A 63 -3.97 -0.81 22.90
C LYS A 63 -2.73 -1.39 23.61
N ARG A 64 -2.43 -0.88 24.80
CA ARG A 64 -1.29 -1.34 25.61
C ARG A 64 -1.46 -2.79 26.07
N ARG A 65 -2.65 -3.13 26.61
CA ARG A 65 -2.98 -4.50 27.02
C ARG A 65 -2.83 -5.48 25.85
N LEU A 66 -3.40 -5.16 24.68
CA LEU A 66 -3.32 -6.00 23.48
C LEU A 66 -1.87 -6.20 23.03
N HIS A 67 -1.08 -5.14 22.99
CA HIS A 67 0.35 -5.22 22.66
C HIS A 67 1.09 -6.19 23.60
N ASP A 68 0.87 -6.07 24.91
CA ASP A 68 1.51 -6.95 25.89
C ASP A 68 1.02 -8.40 25.81
N LEU A 69 -0.27 -8.61 25.53
CA LEU A 69 -0.83 -9.94 25.29
C LEU A 69 -0.25 -10.59 24.03
N ILE A 70 -0.06 -9.84 22.94
CA ILE A 70 0.58 -10.35 21.71
C ILE A 70 1.99 -10.83 22.02
N HIS A 71 2.79 -10.05 22.77
CA HIS A 71 4.14 -10.46 23.15
C HIS A 71 4.16 -11.65 24.11
N SER A 72 3.40 -11.58 25.20
CA SER A 72 3.48 -12.57 26.29
C SER A 72 2.79 -13.88 25.97
N GLN A 73 1.62 -13.83 25.33
CA GLN A 73 0.82 -15.02 25.03
C GLN A 73 1.10 -15.47 23.61
N LEU A 74 0.89 -14.62 22.61
CA LEU A 74 0.83 -15.08 21.22
C LEU A 74 2.20 -15.43 20.61
N ILE A 75 3.20 -14.60 20.88
CA ILE A 75 4.59 -14.81 20.46
C ILE A 75 5.30 -15.71 21.49
N GLY A 76 4.95 -15.54 22.76
CA GLY A 76 5.63 -16.18 23.89
C GLY A 76 6.98 -15.55 24.20
N THR A 77 7.54 -15.89 25.37
CA THR A 77 8.80 -15.34 25.89
C THR A 77 10.00 -15.59 24.97
N ASN A 78 10.03 -16.72 24.24
CA ASN A 78 11.16 -17.07 23.39
C ASN A 78 10.97 -16.69 21.91
N GLY A 79 9.73 -16.42 21.46
CA GLY A 79 9.45 -16.06 20.06
C GLY A 79 10.07 -17.01 19.04
N THR A 80 10.22 -18.30 19.36
CA THR A 80 11.02 -19.24 18.56
C THR A 80 10.48 -19.46 17.16
N ASN A 81 9.16 -19.38 16.99
CA ASN A 81 8.50 -19.65 15.72
C ASN A 81 8.22 -18.39 14.90
N ILE A 82 8.35 -17.19 15.48
CA ILE A 82 7.95 -15.95 14.80
C ILE A 82 8.96 -15.58 13.70
N GLN A 83 8.45 -15.44 12.48
CA GLN A 83 9.24 -15.07 11.31
C GLN A 83 8.85 -13.70 10.77
N THR A 84 7.60 -13.28 10.97
CA THR A 84 7.08 -12.01 10.45
C THR A 84 6.27 -11.27 11.50
N VAL A 85 6.60 -10.01 11.75
CA VAL A 85 5.77 -9.10 12.54
C VAL A 85 5.65 -7.77 11.81
N ILE A 86 4.41 -7.40 11.45
CA ILE A 86 4.11 -6.17 10.71
C ILE A 86 3.06 -5.37 11.48
N GLY A 87 3.25 -4.07 11.65
CA GLY A 87 2.30 -3.11 12.23
C GLY A 87 2.31 -2.98 13.75
N LEU A 88 2.98 -3.87 14.49
CA LEU A 88 2.85 -3.93 15.95
C LEU A 88 3.38 -2.68 16.64
N GLU A 89 4.42 -2.05 16.07
CA GLU A 89 5.00 -0.82 16.61
C GLU A 89 4.06 0.38 16.55
N GLU A 90 2.96 0.33 15.79
CA GLU A 90 1.90 1.35 15.87
C GLU A 90 1.34 1.47 17.30
N ALA A 91 1.38 0.38 18.09
CA ALA A 91 0.85 0.35 19.45
C ALA A 91 1.83 0.91 20.51
N CYS A 92 3.14 0.94 20.25
CA CYS A 92 4.16 1.19 21.28
C CYS A 92 5.33 2.10 20.87
N ASP A 93 5.39 2.57 19.62
CA ASP A 93 6.47 3.41 19.09
C ASP A 93 7.89 2.83 19.29
N GLY A 94 8.02 1.51 19.18
CA GLY A 94 9.31 0.80 19.19
C GLY A 94 9.87 0.55 20.59
N CYS A 95 9.14 -0.24 21.39
CA CYS A 95 9.61 -0.65 22.72
C CYS A 95 10.66 -1.78 22.66
N VAL A 96 11.34 -2.03 23.79
CA VAL A 96 12.36 -3.10 23.93
C VAL A 96 11.85 -4.48 23.47
N LYS A 97 10.58 -4.81 23.77
CA LYS A 97 9.98 -6.08 23.31
C LYS A 97 9.90 -6.15 21.79
N CYS A 98 9.52 -5.06 21.13
CA CYS A 98 9.48 -4.96 19.67
C CYS A 98 10.89 -5.04 19.05
N SER A 99 11.88 -4.33 19.60
CA SER A 99 13.27 -4.41 19.16
C SER A 99 13.85 -5.83 19.26
N ASN A 100 13.54 -6.54 20.33
CA ASN A 100 13.97 -7.93 20.52
C ASN A 100 13.32 -8.89 19.52
N ILE A 101 12.10 -8.61 19.07
CA ILE A 101 11.44 -9.37 18.02
C ILE A 101 11.98 -9.03 16.63
N ALA A 102 12.29 -7.76 16.36
CA ALA A 102 12.94 -7.34 15.11
C ALA A 102 14.26 -8.11 14.86
N LYS A 103 15.03 -8.34 15.92
CA LYS A 103 16.26 -9.16 15.89
C LYS A 103 16.03 -10.60 15.42
N LYS A 104 14.84 -11.16 15.64
CA LYS A 104 14.50 -12.57 15.32
C LYS A 104 13.81 -12.72 13.97
N CYS A 105 12.91 -11.81 13.61
CA CYS A 105 12.08 -11.92 12.40
C CYS A 105 12.86 -11.84 11.07
N LEU A 106 12.41 -12.56 10.05
CA LEU A 106 12.86 -12.41 8.67
C LEU A 106 12.18 -11.22 7.97
N GLU A 107 10.94 -10.89 8.38
CA GLU A 107 10.19 -9.72 7.91
C GLU A 107 9.69 -8.89 9.10
N TYR A 108 9.96 -7.58 9.09
CA TYR A 108 9.64 -6.71 10.22
C TYR A 108 9.26 -5.28 9.81
N GLY A 109 8.38 -4.65 10.60
CA GLY A 109 8.20 -3.20 10.65
C GLY A 109 6.72 -2.77 10.75
N PRO A 110 6.34 -1.54 10.42
CA PRO A 110 7.24 -0.45 10.07
C PRO A 110 8.20 -0.14 11.22
N LEU A 111 9.48 0.07 10.92
CA LEU A 111 10.50 0.43 11.88
C LEU A 111 10.23 1.83 12.46
N ARG A 112 10.32 1.94 13.78
CA ARG A 112 10.43 3.22 14.49
C ARG A 112 11.89 3.59 14.69
N ILE A 113 12.17 4.89 14.87
CA ILE A 113 13.53 5.39 15.09
C ILE A 113 14.19 4.76 16.33
N SER A 114 13.41 4.57 17.40
CA SER A 114 13.82 3.87 18.62
C SER A 114 14.30 2.44 18.34
N THR A 115 13.54 1.69 17.55
CA THR A 115 13.93 0.34 17.14
C THR A 115 15.17 0.37 16.25
N LEU A 116 15.22 1.26 15.25
CA LEU A 116 16.37 1.43 14.35
C LEU A 116 17.67 1.70 15.14
N GLN A 117 17.63 2.57 16.14
CA GLN A 117 18.79 2.89 17.00
C GLN A 117 19.31 1.67 17.79
N THR A 118 18.47 0.67 18.03
CA THR A 118 18.89 -0.59 18.70
C THR A 118 19.41 -1.66 17.72
N MET A 119 19.39 -1.40 16.41
CA MET A 119 19.80 -2.34 15.37
C MET A 119 21.31 -2.33 15.13
N THR A 120 22.10 -2.52 16.18
CA THR A 120 23.58 -2.53 16.15
C THR A 120 24.19 -3.88 15.76
N TYR A 121 23.38 -4.81 15.24
CA TYR A 121 23.78 -6.16 14.86
C TYR A 121 23.90 -6.30 13.34
N SER A 122 24.47 -7.43 12.90
CA SER A 122 24.52 -7.79 11.48
C SER A 122 23.36 -8.71 11.12
N LYS A 123 22.55 -8.31 10.14
CA LYS A 123 21.41 -9.13 9.68
C LYS A 123 20.94 -8.73 8.28
N ASN A 124 20.64 -9.73 7.46
CA ASN A 124 19.84 -9.58 6.26
C ASN A 124 18.38 -9.97 6.53
N TYR A 125 17.46 -9.05 6.26
CA TYR A 125 16.02 -9.27 6.29
C TYR A 125 15.50 -9.67 4.91
N LYS A 126 14.59 -10.64 4.85
CA LYS A 126 13.84 -10.88 3.61
C LYS A 126 13.03 -9.65 3.22
N LYS A 127 12.49 -8.93 4.22
CA LYS A 127 11.74 -7.70 3.98
C LYS A 127 11.68 -6.78 5.20
N LEU A 128 11.99 -5.51 5.01
CA LEU A 128 11.78 -4.48 6.03
C LEU A 128 10.65 -3.55 5.60
N HIS A 129 9.89 -3.06 6.58
CA HIS A 129 8.90 -2.03 6.42
C HIS A 129 9.38 -0.75 7.09
N VAL A 130 9.21 0.39 6.43
CA VAL A 130 9.51 1.72 6.97
C VAL A 130 8.39 2.67 6.58
N THR A 131 8.26 3.79 7.30
CA THR A 131 7.27 4.84 7.01
C THR A 131 7.97 6.09 6.48
N ASP A 132 7.21 6.92 5.77
CA ASP A 132 7.61 8.29 5.43
C ASP A 132 8.00 9.10 6.68
N LYS A 133 7.30 8.91 7.81
CA LYS A 133 7.64 9.50 9.10
C LYS A 133 9.04 9.11 9.59
N LEU A 134 9.44 7.84 9.43
CA LEU A 134 10.79 7.41 9.84
C LEU A 134 11.87 8.20 9.10
N PHE A 135 11.66 8.50 7.81
CA PHE A 135 12.62 9.31 7.06
C PHE A 135 12.76 10.72 7.64
N GLU A 136 11.65 11.34 8.04
CA GLU A 136 11.67 12.64 8.70
C GLU A 136 12.28 12.57 10.11
N ASP A 137 12.00 11.51 10.88
CA ASP A 137 12.60 11.32 12.21
C ASP A 137 14.12 11.19 12.10
N ILE A 138 14.63 10.47 11.11
CA ILE A 138 16.07 10.37 10.86
C ILE A 138 16.64 11.74 10.45
N ALA A 139 15.97 12.47 9.56
CA ALA A 139 16.42 13.80 9.14
C ALA A 139 16.48 14.79 10.32
N GLU A 140 15.43 14.84 11.15
CA GLU A 140 15.41 15.69 12.35
C GLU A 140 16.46 15.26 13.38
N TYR A 141 16.64 13.96 13.59
CA TYR A 141 17.69 13.44 14.47
C TYR A 141 19.07 13.94 14.01
N CYS A 142 19.41 13.78 12.73
CA CYS A 142 20.70 14.18 12.19
C CYS A 142 20.92 15.70 12.29
N ILE A 143 19.90 16.50 11.99
CA ILE A 143 19.95 17.97 12.14
C ILE A 143 20.17 18.36 13.60
N SER A 144 19.46 17.73 14.54
CA SER A 144 19.58 18.05 15.97
C SER A 144 20.98 17.77 16.54
N LYS A 145 21.76 16.92 15.86
CA LYS A 145 23.11 16.50 16.27
C LYS A 145 24.22 17.25 15.52
N SER A 146 23.88 18.17 14.62
CA SER A 146 24.82 18.75 13.67
C SER A 146 24.71 20.26 13.62
N LYS A 147 25.84 20.94 13.35
CA LYS A 147 25.87 22.41 13.21
C LYS A 147 25.73 22.88 11.76
N ASN A 148 26.06 22.01 10.81
CA ASN A 148 26.09 22.30 9.38
C ASN A 148 25.70 21.06 8.56
N LYS A 149 25.53 21.26 7.25
CA LYS A 149 25.11 20.20 6.30
C LYS A 149 26.09 19.02 6.24
N GLU A 150 27.40 19.29 6.31
CA GLU A 150 28.44 18.25 6.23
C GLU A 150 28.41 17.35 7.47
N GLU A 151 28.34 17.94 8.67
CA GLU A 151 28.15 17.20 9.91
C GLU A 151 26.85 16.38 9.91
N CYS A 152 25.77 16.96 9.38
CA CYS A 152 24.48 16.27 9.25
C CYS A 152 24.58 15.00 8.43
N PHE A 153 25.29 15.04 7.29
CA PHE A 153 25.50 13.85 6.46
C PHE A 153 26.48 12.85 7.08
N LYS A 154 27.47 13.29 7.86
CA LYS A 154 28.30 12.38 8.67
C LYS A 154 27.47 11.66 9.73
N GLU A 155 26.54 12.36 10.38
CA GLU A 155 25.65 11.75 11.38
C GLU A 155 24.62 10.81 10.73
N LEU A 156 24.10 11.18 9.56
CA LEU A 156 23.22 10.32 8.78
C LEU A 156 23.89 9.01 8.38
N ASP A 157 25.15 9.09 7.95
CA ASP A 157 25.96 7.92 7.64
C ASP A 157 26.13 7.00 8.87
N LYS A 158 26.35 7.55 10.05
CA LYS A 158 26.46 6.77 11.31
C LYS A 158 25.12 6.19 11.76
N THR A 159 24.03 6.92 11.54
CA THR A 159 22.68 6.53 12.00
C THR A 159 22.16 5.33 11.21
N ILE A 160 22.43 5.27 9.91
CA ILE A 160 22.00 4.17 9.05
C ILE A 160 23.16 3.19 8.89
N LEU A 161 23.10 2.07 9.60
CA LEU A 161 24.16 1.06 9.58
C LEU A 161 24.05 0.14 8.36
N SER A 162 25.18 -0.10 7.70
CA SER A 162 25.31 -1.07 6.59
C SER A 162 25.38 -2.53 7.07
N THR A 163 25.45 -2.77 8.38
CA THR A 163 25.33 -4.11 8.97
C THR A 163 23.92 -4.67 8.85
N ILE A 164 22.93 -3.79 8.63
CA ILE A 164 21.56 -4.15 8.31
C ILE A 164 21.39 -4.12 6.79
N SER A 165 20.79 -5.18 6.24
CA SER A 165 20.41 -5.25 4.83
C SER A 165 19.02 -5.85 4.66
N CYS A 166 18.39 -5.63 3.50
CA CYS A 166 17.17 -6.34 3.15
C CYS A 166 17.01 -6.60 1.65
N ASP A 167 16.46 -7.75 1.30
CA ASP A 167 16.18 -8.08 -0.11
C ASP A 167 15.07 -7.17 -0.69
N LYS A 168 14.10 -6.81 0.15
CA LYS A 168 12.96 -5.98 -0.22
C LYS A 168 12.62 -4.95 0.84
N LEU A 169 12.48 -3.69 0.43
CA LEU A 169 12.03 -2.62 1.32
C LEU A 169 10.59 -2.21 0.99
N ALA A 170 9.72 -2.22 1.98
CA ALA A 170 8.35 -1.74 1.87
C ALA A 170 8.22 -0.34 2.48
N LEU A 171 7.88 0.63 1.64
CA LEU A 171 7.66 2.03 2.02
C LEU A 171 6.19 2.25 2.29
N TRP A 172 5.84 2.63 3.51
CA TRP A 172 4.48 3.00 3.91
C TRP A 172 4.36 4.51 3.87
N ILE A 173 3.55 5.01 2.94
CA ILE A 173 3.44 6.44 2.63
C ILE A 173 2.03 6.89 2.98
N ASN A 174 1.92 7.89 3.85
CA ASN A 174 0.64 8.41 4.30
C ASN A 174 0.20 9.61 3.44
N GLU A 175 -0.99 9.51 2.86
CA GLU A 175 -1.54 10.49 1.92
C GLU A 175 -2.12 11.75 2.57
N ASN A 176 -2.33 11.75 3.89
CA ASN A 176 -3.05 12.81 4.59
C ASN A 176 -2.30 13.32 5.83
N ARG A 177 -0.97 13.40 5.78
CA ARG A 177 -0.19 13.99 6.88
C ARG A 177 -0.37 15.51 6.91
N VAL A 178 -0.32 16.09 8.11
CA VAL A 178 -0.62 17.50 8.40
C VAL A 178 0.62 18.19 8.98
N ILE A 179 0.90 19.40 8.49
CA ILE A 179 1.93 20.28 9.06
C ILE A 179 1.37 20.95 10.32
N PRO A 180 2.10 20.95 11.45
CA PRO A 180 1.69 21.70 12.63
C PRO A 180 1.45 23.18 12.30
N ASN A 181 0.35 23.74 12.81
CA ASN A 181 0.00 25.16 12.69
C ASN A 181 -0.29 25.69 11.26
N GLU A 182 -0.38 24.82 10.24
CA GLU A 182 -1.07 25.19 8.99
C GLU A 182 -2.58 25.26 9.28
N GLY A 183 -3.22 26.36 8.87
CA GLY A 183 -4.66 26.60 9.10
C GLY A 183 -5.57 25.49 8.55
N THR A 184 -6.83 25.50 8.99
CA THR A 184 -7.85 24.47 8.73
C THR A 184 -8.28 24.32 7.27
N ASP A 185 -7.75 25.11 6.33
CA ASP A 185 -7.85 24.86 4.89
C ASP A 185 -6.91 23.72 4.49
N LEU A 186 -7.28 22.52 4.98
CA LEU A 186 -6.53 21.29 4.86
C LEU A 186 -6.49 20.84 3.40
N LYS A 187 -5.51 21.36 2.64
CA LYS A 187 -5.00 20.62 1.48
C LYS A 187 -4.21 19.41 2.01
N PHE A 188 -4.95 18.38 2.45
CA PHE A 188 -4.37 17.08 2.74
C PHE A 188 -3.72 16.57 1.47
N ASP A 189 -2.40 16.65 1.43
CA ASP A 189 -1.61 16.24 0.29
C ASP A 189 -0.50 15.32 0.77
N HIS A 190 0.01 14.49 -0.14
CA HIS A 190 1.22 13.75 0.09
C HIS A 190 2.35 14.74 0.44
N ARG A 191 3.04 14.49 1.56
CA ARG A 191 4.02 15.41 2.13
C ARG A 191 5.44 15.05 1.68
N HIS A 192 6.33 16.04 1.70
CA HIS A 192 7.71 15.88 1.27
C HIS A 192 8.46 14.86 2.13
N MET A 193 9.28 14.04 1.50
CA MET A 193 10.23 13.15 2.16
C MET A 193 11.68 13.63 1.91
N PRO A 194 12.62 13.42 2.84
CA PRO A 194 14.02 13.78 2.67
C PRO A 194 14.74 12.77 1.78
N ARG A 195 15.11 13.19 0.56
CA ARG A 195 15.66 12.31 -0.49
C ARG A 195 16.93 11.58 -0.08
N GLU A 196 17.87 12.27 0.54
CA GLU A 196 19.18 11.71 0.89
C GLU A 196 19.08 10.64 1.97
N VAL A 197 18.08 10.73 2.87
CA VAL A 197 17.78 9.67 3.84
C VAL A 197 17.30 8.41 3.13
N ILE A 198 16.39 8.55 2.16
CA ILE A 198 15.90 7.44 1.33
C ILE A 198 17.08 6.80 0.58
N ASP A 199 17.90 7.59 -0.10
CA ASP A 199 19.01 7.09 -0.91
C ASP A 199 20.06 6.34 -0.06
N ILE A 200 20.39 6.84 1.13
CA ILE A 200 21.34 6.17 2.04
C ILE A 200 20.77 4.86 2.57
N ILE A 201 19.47 4.80 2.92
CA ILE A 201 18.80 3.56 3.31
C ILE A 201 18.88 2.53 2.17
N LEU A 202 18.49 2.93 0.96
CA LEU A 202 18.47 2.03 -0.20
C LEU A 202 19.86 1.48 -0.51
N ARG A 203 20.89 2.32 -0.43
CA ARG A 203 22.28 1.96 -0.70
C ARG A 203 22.88 1.08 0.40
N LYS A 204 22.81 1.52 1.65
CA LYS A 204 23.44 0.82 2.78
C LYS A 204 22.75 -0.50 3.11
N TRP A 205 21.43 -0.58 2.93
CA TRP A 205 20.68 -1.82 3.16
C TRP A 205 20.68 -2.74 1.93
N ASN A 206 21.38 -2.38 0.84
CA ASN A 206 21.53 -3.17 -0.37
C ASN A 206 20.19 -3.66 -0.96
N VAL A 207 19.22 -2.74 -1.06
CA VAL A 207 17.84 -3.06 -1.44
C VAL A 207 17.75 -3.44 -2.91
N LYS A 208 17.21 -4.63 -3.21
CA LYS A 208 17.07 -5.12 -4.61
C LYS A 208 15.71 -4.83 -5.23
N SER A 209 14.66 -4.78 -4.41
CA SER A 209 13.29 -4.56 -4.85
C SER A 209 12.50 -3.72 -3.83
N LEU A 210 11.48 -3.02 -4.32
CA LEU A 210 10.70 -2.09 -3.50
C LEU A 210 9.23 -2.46 -3.50
N LYS A 211 8.54 -2.12 -2.40
CA LYS A 211 7.08 -2.11 -2.35
C LYS A 211 6.57 -0.78 -1.79
N LEU A 212 5.95 0.04 -2.63
CA LEU A 212 5.26 1.25 -2.21
C LEU A 212 3.85 0.89 -1.73
N CYS A 213 3.54 1.20 -0.48
CA CYS A 213 2.22 1.03 0.10
C CYS A 213 1.65 2.42 0.38
N MET A 214 0.75 2.89 -0.48
CA MET A 214 0.05 4.15 -0.27
C MET A 214 -1.10 3.92 0.71
N LEU A 215 -1.15 4.73 1.77
CA LEU A 215 -2.09 4.58 2.88
C LEU A 215 -2.83 5.90 3.07
N HIS A 216 -4.17 5.85 3.09
CA HIS A 216 -5.00 7.03 3.34
C HIS A 216 -4.66 7.68 4.69
N MET A 217 -4.41 6.88 5.74
CA MET A 217 -4.14 7.40 7.08
C MET A 217 -3.33 6.40 7.90
N THR A 218 -2.38 6.91 8.67
CA THR A 218 -1.60 6.18 9.69
C THR A 218 -1.64 6.94 11.02
N LYS A 219 -1.11 6.32 12.10
CA LYS A 219 -0.92 6.99 13.40
C LYS A 219 -0.11 8.29 13.30
N GLU A 220 0.85 8.29 12.39
CA GLU A 220 1.86 9.34 12.19
C GLU A 220 1.29 10.51 11.35
N HIS A 221 0.13 11.01 11.76
CA HIS A 221 -0.59 12.05 11.03
C HIS A 221 0.15 13.39 11.01
N MET A 222 0.96 13.70 12.01
CA MET A 222 1.72 14.96 12.07
C MET A 222 3.07 14.86 11.35
N CYS A 223 3.40 15.89 10.58
CA CYS A 223 4.71 16.08 9.98
C CYS A 223 5.73 16.60 11.00
N ASN A 224 6.94 16.08 10.90
CA ASN A 224 8.12 16.72 11.42
C ASN A 224 8.52 17.83 10.45
N VAL A 225 8.69 19.05 10.94
CA VAL A 225 8.88 20.23 10.07
C VAL A 225 10.19 20.93 10.29
N LYS A 226 10.94 20.58 11.35
CA LYS A 226 12.23 21.24 11.63
C LYS A 226 13.22 20.97 10.51
N TRP A 227 13.25 19.75 9.98
CA TRP A 227 14.15 19.41 8.89
C TRP A 227 13.88 20.21 7.61
N MET A 228 12.63 20.65 7.40
CA MET A 228 12.27 21.48 6.26
C MET A 228 12.79 22.92 6.38
N GLN A 229 13.17 23.38 7.58
CA GLN A 229 13.72 24.73 7.78
C GLN A 229 15.16 24.85 7.28
N TYR A 230 15.83 23.71 7.02
CA TYR A 230 17.20 23.64 6.51
C TYR A 230 17.20 23.18 5.06
N ASP A 231 18.17 23.64 4.28
CA ASP A 231 18.43 23.22 2.89
C ASP A 231 19.35 21.99 2.82
N TYR A 232 19.43 21.23 3.90
CA TYR A 232 20.32 20.08 4.01
C TYR A 232 19.81 18.93 3.16
N PHE A 233 18.49 18.73 3.12
CA PHE A 233 17.84 17.62 2.42
C PHE A 233 17.01 18.10 1.23
N THR A 234 17.11 17.38 0.12
CA THR A 234 16.26 17.59 -1.04
C THR A 234 14.85 17.06 -0.74
N ARG A 235 13.84 17.88 -0.98
CA ARG A 235 12.43 17.54 -0.76
C ARG A 235 11.87 16.81 -1.98
N VAL A 236 11.28 15.63 -1.79
CA VAL A 236 10.70 14.84 -2.89
C VAL A 236 9.31 14.30 -2.54
N ARG A 237 8.45 14.18 -3.55
CA ARG A 237 7.15 13.52 -3.48
C ARG A 237 6.85 12.71 -4.73
N LEU A 238 5.93 11.76 -4.59
CA LEU A 238 5.46 10.91 -5.68
C LEU A 238 4.38 11.57 -6.54
N ASN A 239 3.87 12.74 -6.14
CA ASN A 239 2.87 13.52 -6.87
C ASN A 239 3.40 14.91 -7.27
N ASP A 240 4.70 15.18 -7.12
CA ASP A 240 5.32 16.39 -7.65
C ASP A 240 5.34 16.34 -9.19
N PRO A 241 5.38 17.50 -9.89
CA PRO A 241 5.61 17.54 -11.32
C PRO A 241 6.88 16.76 -11.67
N TYR A 242 6.72 15.69 -12.44
CA TYR A 242 7.78 14.69 -12.60
C TYR A 242 9.08 15.31 -13.14
N LEU A 243 9.01 16.31 -14.02
CA LEU A 243 10.16 17.02 -14.62
C LEU A 243 11.13 17.63 -13.58
N LYS A 244 10.64 17.94 -12.38
CA LYS A 244 11.45 18.48 -11.28
C LYS A 244 12.06 17.39 -10.40
N THR A 245 11.61 16.14 -10.55
CA THR A 245 12.06 15.01 -9.74
C THR A 245 13.39 14.50 -10.28
N LYS A 246 14.44 14.61 -9.47
CA LYS A 246 15.78 14.11 -9.84
C LYS A 246 15.77 12.59 -9.97
N GLN A 247 16.34 12.10 -11.07
CA GLN A 247 16.53 10.67 -11.30
C GLN A 247 17.58 10.10 -10.33
N SER A 248 17.27 8.96 -9.72
CA SER A 248 18.20 8.17 -8.91
C SER A 248 19.23 7.45 -9.78
N ASP A 249 20.42 7.21 -9.22
CA ASP A 249 21.44 6.33 -9.79
C ASP A 249 21.22 4.86 -9.39
N LEU A 250 20.35 4.59 -8.41
CA LEU A 250 20.04 3.25 -7.94
C LEU A 250 18.98 2.58 -8.84
N LYS A 251 19.38 1.54 -9.57
CA LYS A 251 18.45 0.72 -10.37
C LYS A 251 17.96 -0.49 -9.58
N PHE A 252 16.64 -0.69 -9.58
CA PHE A 252 15.96 -1.79 -8.89
C PHE A 252 15.48 -2.84 -9.89
N SER A 253 15.45 -4.09 -9.41
CA SER A 253 14.91 -5.21 -10.21
C SER A 253 13.40 -5.12 -10.40
N HIS A 254 12.70 -4.54 -9.41
CA HIS A 254 11.25 -4.48 -9.40
C HIS A 254 10.72 -3.46 -8.39
N VAL A 255 9.65 -2.74 -8.77
CA VAL A 255 8.85 -1.91 -7.85
C VAL A 255 7.40 -2.42 -7.83
N GLU A 256 6.93 -2.83 -6.66
CA GLU A 256 5.52 -3.14 -6.42
C GLU A 256 4.80 -1.92 -5.84
N VAL A 257 3.57 -1.69 -6.27
CA VAL A 257 2.70 -0.66 -5.70
C VAL A 257 1.44 -1.33 -5.16
N SER A 258 1.10 -1.01 -3.92
CA SER A 258 -0.12 -1.45 -3.25
C SER A 258 -0.98 -0.23 -2.93
N LEU A 259 -2.12 -0.10 -3.62
CA LEU A 259 -3.10 0.96 -3.40
C LEU A 259 -4.35 0.44 -2.64
N SER A 260 -4.32 -0.79 -2.12
CA SER A 260 -5.44 -1.40 -1.40
C SER A 260 -5.98 -0.60 -0.20
N TYR A 261 -5.21 0.35 0.32
CA TYR A 261 -5.57 1.22 1.43
C TYR A 261 -5.33 2.71 1.16
N SER A 262 -5.04 3.03 -0.11
CA SER A 262 -4.96 4.40 -0.61
C SER A 262 -6.37 4.91 -0.86
N SER A 263 -6.62 6.20 -0.64
CA SER A 263 -7.85 6.83 -1.11
C SER A 263 -7.54 7.90 -2.15
N ASN A 264 -6.54 8.76 -1.89
CA ASN A 264 -6.23 9.86 -2.80
C ASN A 264 -5.52 9.34 -4.06
N CYS A 265 -4.46 8.54 -3.91
CA CYS A 265 -3.68 8.05 -5.05
C CYS A 265 -4.52 7.15 -5.96
N VAL A 266 -5.27 6.18 -5.41
CA VAL A 266 -6.10 5.26 -6.20
C VAL A 266 -7.22 5.98 -6.97
N ARG A 267 -7.81 7.02 -6.36
CA ARG A 267 -8.87 7.84 -6.96
C ARG A 267 -8.33 8.72 -8.08
N ASP A 268 -7.18 9.38 -7.87
CA ASP A 268 -6.63 10.37 -8.80
C ASP A 268 -5.76 9.75 -9.90
N LEU A 269 -5.18 8.57 -9.69
CA LEU A 269 -4.33 7.90 -10.69
C LEU A 269 -5.11 7.68 -12.00
N GLY A 270 -4.63 8.22 -13.12
CA GLY A 270 -5.31 8.10 -14.41
C GLY A 270 -6.52 9.03 -14.57
N ASN A 271 -6.78 9.93 -13.63
CA ASN A 271 -7.92 10.84 -13.67
C ASN A 271 -7.45 12.31 -13.67
N ARG A 272 -6.98 12.80 -14.83
CA ARG A 272 -6.47 14.18 -15.00
C ARG A 272 -7.50 15.30 -14.75
N GLN A 273 -8.79 14.99 -14.83
CA GLN A 273 -9.89 15.97 -14.83
C GLN A 273 -10.97 15.63 -13.79
N LEU A 274 -10.62 15.31 -12.55
CA LEU A 274 -11.67 15.23 -11.51
C LEU A 274 -12.24 16.64 -11.27
N ILE A 275 -13.45 16.87 -11.76
CA ILE A 275 -14.14 18.17 -11.77
C ILE A 275 -14.50 18.65 -10.34
N VAL A 276 -14.59 17.73 -9.37
CA VAL A 276 -15.16 18.00 -8.04
C VAL A 276 -14.11 18.34 -6.97
N ASN A 277 -12.83 18.02 -7.18
CA ASN A 277 -11.74 18.32 -6.24
C ASN A 277 -10.46 18.69 -7.02
N GLN A 278 -9.69 19.68 -6.56
CA GLN A 278 -8.40 20.00 -7.18
C GLN A 278 -7.53 18.73 -7.27
N PRO A 279 -7.01 18.36 -8.45
CA PRO A 279 -6.23 17.13 -8.62
C PRO A 279 -4.98 17.19 -7.74
N LYS A 280 -4.69 16.11 -6.99
CA LYS A 280 -3.53 16.05 -6.09
C LYS A 280 -2.23 15.66 -6.80
N GLY A 281 -2.15 15.76 -8.13
CA GLY A 281 -0.92 15.51 -8.89
C GLY A 281 -0.50 14.05 -9.07
N TYR A 282 -1.35 13.07 -8.71
CA TYR A 282 -1.04 11.64 -8.83
C TYR A 282 -1.05 11.10 -10.27
N ASP A 283 -1.40 11.93 -11.25
CA ASP A 283 -1.03 11.70 -12.65
C ASP A 283 0.49 11.61 -12.85
N ASN A 284 1.29 12.24 -11.97
CA ASN A 284 2.77 12.14 -12.01
C ASN A 284 3.31 10.89 -11.30
N PHE A 285 2.45 10.02 -10.76
CA PHE A 285 2.86 8.95 -9.85
C PHE A 285 3.81 7.93 -10.48
N ILE A 286 3.47 7.37 -11.63
CA ILE A 286 4.31 6.37 -12.30
C ILE A 286 5.65 6.98 -12.78
N PRO A 287 5.68 8.15 -13.44
CA PRO A 287 6.93 8.84 -13.77
C PRO A 287 7.81 9.11 -12.54
N ASN A 288 7.22 9.58 -11.43
CA ASN A 288 7.98 9.81 -10.20
C ASN A 288 8.53 8.52 -9.60
N ILE A 289 7.80 7.39 -9.66
CA ILE A 289 8.34 6.09 -9.27
C ILE A 289 9.60 5.78 -10.08
N ARG A 290 9.57 5.99 -11.40
CA ARG A 290 10.72 5.69 -12.26
C ARG A 290 11.92 6.60 -12.02
N ARG A 291 11.68 7.86 -11.66
CA ARG A 291 12.76 8.79 -11.33
C ARG A 291 13.34 8.53 -9.95
N MET A 292 12.50 8.34 -8.94
CA MET A 292 12.95 8.07 -7.57
C MET A 292 13.51 6.65 -7.40
N PHE A 293 12.91 5.69 -8.10
CA PHE A 293 13.23 4.26 -8.04
C PHE A 293 13.33 3.65 -9.45
N PRO A 294 14.37 3.99 -10.22
CA PRO A 294 14.58 3.46 -11.57
C PRO A 294 14.41 1.94 -11.64
N THR A 295 13.50 1.50 -12.51
CA THR A 295 13.15 0.10 -12.68
C THR A 295 12.61 -0.13 -14.10
N ASP A 296 12.82 -1.34 -14.60
CA ASP A 296 12.25 -1.80 -15.86
C ASP A 296 10.95 -2.59 -15.62
N LYS A 297 10.56 -2.80 -14.36
CA LYS A 297 9.37 -3.58 -14.00
C LYS A 297 8.59 -2.95 -12.84
N ILE A 298 7.34 -2.58 -13.10
CA ILE A 298 6.38 -2.06 -12.11
C ILE A 298 5.16 -2.98 -12.07
N THR A 299 4.73 -3.37 -10.87
CA THR A 299 3.41 -4.02 -10.68
C THR A 299 2.56 -3.19 -9.75
N MET A 300 1.26 -3.06 -10.01
CA MET A 300 0.34 -2.24 -9.21
C MET A 300 -0.93 -3.02 -8.84
N ASP A 301 -1.33 -2.97 -7.58
CA ASP A 301 -2.59 -3.55 -7.09
C ASP A 301 -3.55 -2.43 -6.63
N LEU A 302 -4.61 -2.19 -7.44
CA LEU A 302 -5.62 -1.15 -7.26
C LEU A 302 -6.88 -1.70 -6.61
N SER A 303 -6.72 -2.45 -5.52
CA SER A 303 -7.83 -3.10 -4.80
C SER A 303 -8.36 -2.30 -3.61
N HIS A 304 -8.47 -0.98 -3.74
CA HIS A 304 -9.15 -0.22 -2.70
C HIS A 304 -10.62 -0.63 -2.64
N TRP A 305 -11.12 -0.91 -1.45
CA TRP A 305 -12.48 -1.44 -1.25
C TRP A 305 -13.58 -0.39 -1.45
N TYR A 306 -13.27 0.89 -1.19
CA TYR A 306 -14.21 2.00 -1.31
C TYR A 306 -14.11 2.71 -2.66
N ASP A 307 -12.90 2.81 -3.20
CA ASP A 307 -12.60 3.47 -4.48
C ASP A 307 -12.55 2.44 -5.63
N ILE A 308 -13.44 1.44 -5.58
CA ILE A 308 -13.70 0.58 -6.74
C ILE A 308 -14.12 1.49 -7.88
N ALA A 309 -13.59 1.26 -9.08
CA ALA A 309 -13.94 2.11 -10.21
C ALA A 309 -15.44 2.03 -10.47
N ARG A 310 -16.09 3.21 -10.50
CA ARG A 310 -17.52 3.40 -10.74
C ARG A 310 -17.85 4.11 -12.05
N THR A 311 -16.83 4.58 -12.77
CA THR A 311 -17.00 5.26 -14.06
C THR A 311 -15.76 5.09 -14.93
N ASP A 312 -15.98 4.85 -16.22
CA ASP A 312 -15.03 5.08 -17.33
C ASP A 312 -13.60 4.54 -17.11
N ILE A 313 -13.49 3.20 -17.04
CA ILE A 313 -12.20 2.49 -16.94
C ILE A 313 -11.30 2.85 -18.11
N GLU A 314 -11.91 2.98 -19.29
CA GLU A 314 -11.25 3.25 -20.57
C GLU A 314 -10.46 4.56 -20.52
N LYS A 315 -11.12 5.66 -20.15
CA LYS A 315 -10.46 6.95 -19.95
C LYS A 315 -9.35 6.90 -18.91
N LYS A 316 -9.57 6.17 -17.81
CA LYS A 316 -8.55 6.00 -16.75
C LYS A 316 -7.30 5.30 -17.29
N MET A 317 -7.49 4.22 -18.06
CA MET A 317 -6.40 3.43 -18.62
C MET A 317 -5.70 4.16 -19.77
N SER A 318 -6.45 4.80 -20.67
CA SER A 318 -5.91 5.65 -21.73
C SER A 318 -5.04 6.77 -21.13
N THR A 319 -5.50 7.41 -20.06
CA THR A 319 -4.71 8.43 -19.35
C THR A 319 -3.45 7.84 -18.73
N ILE A 320 -3.51 6.66 -18.09
CA ILE A 320 -2.32 5.98 -17.54
C ILE A 320 -1.32 5.68 -18.66
N LEU A 321 -1.76 5.12 -19.78
CA LEU A 321 -0.90 4.83 -20.92
C LEU A 321 -0.25 6.09 -21.47
N GLN A 322 -1.02 7.16 -21.67
CA GLN A 322 -0.50 8.45 -22.14
C GLN A 322 0.61 8.97 -21.21
N VAL A 323 0.36 8.99 -19.89
CA VAL A 323 1.35 9.43 -18.90
C VAL A 323 2.62 8.59 -18.94
N VAL A 324 2.48 7.26 -19.03
CA VAL A 324 3.63 6.34 -18.98
C VAL A 324 4.49 6.44 -20.24
N THR A 325 3.89 6.77 -21.38
CA THR A 325 4.59 6.92 -22.67
C THR A 325 5.16 8.31 -22.92
N MET A 326 4.75 9.34 -22.16
CA MET A 326 5.21 10.73 -22.33
C MET A 326 6.73 10.91 -22.25
N GLU A 327 7.42 10.14 -21.41
CA GLU A 327 8.88 10.21 -21.28
C GLU A 327 9.63 9.32 -22.28
N GLN A 328 8.93 8.72 -23.27
CA GLN A 328 9.47 7.82 -24.30
C GLN A 328 10.41 6.75 -23.74
N HIS A 329 10.08 6.27 -22.56
CA HIS A 329 11.00 5.43 -21.84
C HIS A 329 11.12 4.04 -22.48
N GLN A 330 12.36 3.64 -22.74
CA GLN A 330 12.65 2.30 -23.25
C GLN A 330 12.61 1.26 -22.13
N ASN A 331 12.24 0.02 -22.47
CA ASN A 331 12.34 -1.18 -21.63
C ASN A 331 11.53 -1.09 -20.31
N LEU A 332 10.21 -0.85 -20.38
CA LEU A 332 9.33 -0.91 -19.20
C LEU A 332 8.29 -2.02 -19.35
N SER A 333 8.17 -2.84 -18.31
CA SER A 333 7.04 -3.74 -18.09
C SER A 333 6.16 -3.19 -16.95
N LEU A 334 4.90 -2.90 -17.25
CA LEU A 334 3.92 -2.38 -16.30
C LEU A 334 2.73 -3.33 -16.20
N ASP A 335 2.54 -3.94 -15.03
CA ASP A 335 1.43 -4.86 -14.76
C ASP A 335 0.45 -4.21 -13.74
N ILE A 336 -0.79 -3.96 -14.13
CA ILE A 336 -1.81 -3.35 -13.25
C ILE A 336 -2.95 -4.33 -12.99
N LYS A 337 -3.31 -4.52 -11.72
CA LYS A 337 -4.52 -5.23 -11.30
C LYS A 337 -5.59 -4.24 -10.90
N PHE A 338 -6.71 -4.27 -11.59
CA PHE A 338 -7.82 -3.34 -11.45
C PHE A 338 -9.11 -4.07 -11.05
N PHE A 339 -9.86 -3.50 -10.12
CA PHE A 339 -11.09 -4.09 -9.58
C PHE A 339 -12.24 -3.13 -9.85
N VAL A 340 -13.33 -3.65 -10.42
CA VAL A 340 -14.42 -2.84 -10.97
C VAL A 340 -15.79 -3.34 -10.54
N GLU A 341 -16.76 -2.43 -10.49
CA GLU A 341 -18.17 -2.80 -10.32
C GLU A 341 -18.72 -3.37 -11.64
N SER A 342 -19.58 -4.39 -11.56
CA SER A 342 -20.20 -4.99 -12.76
C SER A 342 -21.04 -4.01 -13.59
N GLY A 343 -21.50 -2.90 -13.01
CA GLY A 343 -22.37 -1.92 -13.68
C GLY A 343 -21.67 -1.06 -14.73
N ILE A 344 -20.33 -1.01 -14.72
CA ILE A 344 -19.55 -0.16 -15.63
C ILE A 344 -18.96 -0.91 -16.81
N VAL A 345 -19.13 -2.23 -16.80
CA VAL A 345 -18.80 -3.07 -17.94
C VAL A 345 -20.01 -3.05 -18.87
N LYS A 346 -19.82 -2.56 -20.10
CA LYS A 346 -20.85 -2.59 -21.15
C LYS A 346 -21.17 -4.05 -21.48
N LYS A 347 -22.46 -4.41 -21.41
CA LYS A 347 -22.96 -5.78 -21.59
C LYS A 347 -23.58 -6.04 -22.98
N LEU A 348 -24.05 -4.97 -23.62
CA LEU A 348 -24.74 -5.00 -24.91
C LEU A 348 -24.33 -3.76 -25.70
N ASN A 349 -24.36 -3.86 -27.03
CA ASN A 349 -24.29 -2.67 -27.88
C ASN A 349 -25.60 -1.88 -27.70
N GLU A 350 -25.51 -0.63 -27.26
CA GLU A 350 -26.67 0.24 -26.98
C GLU A 350 -27.47 0.58 -28.24
N GLU A 351 -26.84 0.57 -29.42
CA GLU A 351 -27.48 0.90 -30.70
C GLU A 351 -28.24 -0.29 -31.30
N THR A 352 -27.68 -1.49 -31.21
CA THR A 352 -28.26 -2.68 -31.83
C THR A 352 -29.06 -3.53 -30.84
N ASN A 353 -28.93 -3.27 -29.54
CA ASN A 353 -29.49 -4.04 -28.44
C ASN A 353 -29.17 -5.55 -28.54
N LYS A 354 -28.09 -5.87 -29.27
CA LYS A 354 -27.52 -7.18 -29.48
C LYS A 354 -26.18 -7.26 -28.76
N GLU A 355 -25.77 -8.48 -28.40
CA GLU A 355 -24.37 -8.77 -28.09
C GLU A 355 -23.56 -8.75 -29.39
N ASP A 356 -23.44 -7.58 -30.02
CA ASP A 356 -22.37 -7.39 -30.98
C ASP A 356 -21.07 -7.33 -30.16
N LEU A 357 -20.08 -8.14 -30.54
CA LEU A 357 -18.71 -8.03 -30.04
C LEU A 357 -18.19 -6.64 -30.38
N LEU A 358 -18.47 -5.68 -29.52
CA LEU A 358 -17.88 -4.36 -29.53
C LEU A 358 -16.33 -4.57 -29.49
N GLY A 359 -15.58 -3.88 -30.33
CA GLY A 359 -14.15 -4.15 -30.56
C GLY A 359 -13.26 -3.90 -29.35
N ILE A 360 -12.10 -4.56 -29.31
CA ILE A 360 -11.00 -4.23 -28.39
C ILE A 360 -10.39 -2.89 -28.84
N ALA A 361 -10.04 -2.02 -27.87
CA ALA A 361 -9.42 -0.73 -28.17
C ALA A 361 -8.22 -0.93 -29.09
N PRO A 362 -8.05 -0.07 -30.13
CA PRO A 362 -6.89 -0.12 -30.99
C PRO A 362 -5.59 -0.15 -30.16
N GLY A 363 -4.74 -1.15 -30.42
CA GLY A 363 -3.47 -1.34 -29.73
C GLY A 363 -3.49 -2.32 -28.54
N TYR A 364 -4.66 -2.74 -28.06
CA TYR A 364 -4.79 -3.77 -27.03
C TYR A 364 -5.04 -5.15 -27.63
N VAL A 365 -4.50 -6.18 -26.99
CA VAL A 365 -4.73 -7.59 -27.29
C VAL A 365 -5.33 -8.27 -26.06
N LEU A 366 -6.51 -8.86 -26.21
CA LEU A 366 -7.14 -9.67 -25.17
C LEU A 366 -6.45 -11.04 -25.11
N GLN A 367 -6.14 -11.50 -23.90
CA GLN A 367 -5.69 -12.86 -23.65
C GLN A 367 -6.88 -13.72 -23.26
N GLU A 368 -7.08 -14.84 -23.96
CA GLU A 368 -8.26 -15.71 -23.80
C GLU A 368 -8.36 -16.32 -22.40
N ASN A 369 -7.22 -16.51 -21.72
CA ASN A 369 -7.16 -17.15 -20.40
C ASN A 369 -7.91 -16.35 -19.32
N ARG A 370 -8.86 -17.03 -18.66
CA ARG A 370 -9.52 -16.54 -17.44
C ARG A 370 -8.53 -16.44 -16.29
N LEU A 371 -8.62 -15.36 -15.52
CA LEU A 371 -7.90 -15.17 -14.27
C LEU A 371 -8.85 -15.36 -13.09
N HIS A 372 -8.37 -16.00 -12.03
CA HIS A 372 -9.10 -16.12 -10.78
C HIS A 372 -8.31 -15.46 -9.66
N CYS A 373 -8.98 -14.62 -8.88
CA CYS A 373 -8.40 -13.98 -7.72
C CYS A 373 -9.31 -14.13 -6.51
N PHE A 374 -8.75 -14.64 -5.41
CA PHE A 374 -9.44 -14.74 -4.13
C PHE A 374 -8.93 -13.64 -3.20
N LYS A 375 -9.82 -12.77 -2.73
CA LYS A 375 -9.46 -11.73 -1.75
C LYS A 375 -10.35 -11.81 -0.52
N LYS A 376 -9.70 -11.90 0.65
CA LYS A 376 -10.33 -11.83 1.98
C LYS A 376 -10.04 -10.48 2.63
N SER A 377 -11.06 -9.65 2.85
CA SER A 377 -10.98 -8.42 3.64
C SER A 377 -11.56 -8.64 5.05
N SER A 378 -11.31 -7.69 5.96
CA SER A 378 -11.84 -7.77 7.33
C SER A 378 -13.22 -7.15 7.43
N PRO A 379 -14.12 -7.70 8.27
CA PRO A 379 -15.46 -7.14 8.45
C PRO A 379 -15.34 -5.78 9.14
N PHE A 380 -15.91 -4.75 8.52
CA PHE A 380 -16.37 -3.52 9.16
C PHE A 380 -17.90 -3.69 9.42
N ASN A 381 -18.42 -3.11 10.49
CA ASN A 381 -19.84 -3.18 10.83
C ASN A 381 -20.47 -1.81 10.52
N GLY A 382 -21.47 -1.78 9.64
CA GLY A 382 -22.30 -0.61 9.30
C GLY A 382 -23.32 -0.98 8.22
N ASN A 383 -24.46 -0.30 8.13
CA ASN A 383 -25.51 -0.57 7.13
C ASN A 383 -25.09 -0.23 5.68
N ASN A 384 -23.95 0.46 5.51
CA ASN A 384 -23.21 0.61 4.24
C ASN A 384 -21.81 -0.04 4.33
N GLY A 385 -21.62 -0.88 5.34
CA GLY A 385 -20.42 -1.61 5.68
C GLY A 385 -20.48 -3.08 5.22
N PRO A 386 -19.32 -3.76 5.23
CA PRO A 386 -19.02 -5.03 4.58
C PRO A 386 -19.57 -6.25 5.33
N GLU A 387 -20.89 -6.34 5.40
CA GLU A 387 -21.53 -7.63 5.16
C GLU A 387 -21.33 -8.08 3.68
N VAL A 388 -20.85 -7.18 2.80
CA VAL A 388 -20.70 -7.38 1.34
C VAL A 388 -19.30 -7.89 0.90
N PHE A 389 -18.39 -8.24 1.83
CA PHE A 389 -17.10 -8.88 1.49
C PHE A 389 -16.86 -10.20 2.25
N LEU A 390 -17.87 -11.07 2.24
CA LEU A 390 -17.68 -12.49 2.49
C LEU A 390 -16.96 -13.10 1.28
N ASP A 391 -15.71 -13.55 1.45
CA ASP A 391 -14.94 -14.36 0.49
C ASP A 391 -15.27 -14.07 -0.99
N ASN A 392 -15.02 -12.82 -1.44
CA ASN A 392 -15.30 -12.47 -2.83
C ASN A 392 -14.30 -13.19 -3.73
N LYS A 393 -14.81 -14.14 -4.50
CA LYS A 393 -14.14 -14.70 -5.66
C LYS A 393 -14.28 -13.69 -6.79
N TRP A 394 -13.14 -13.27 -7.31
CA TRP A 394 -13.04 -12.35 -8.43
C TRP A 394 -12.63 -13.12 -9.67
N ILE A 395 -13.33 -12.87 -10.76
CA ILE A 395 -12.99 -13.38 -12.08
C ILE A 395 -12.42 -12.21 -12.88
N GLY A 396 -11.32 -12.44 -13.58
CA GLY A 396 -10.68 -11.40 -14.35
C GLY A 396 -10.20 -11.83 -15.73
N ARG A 397 -9.83 -10.81 -16.50
CA ARG A 397 -9.28 -10.91 -17.87
C ARG A 397 -8.01 -10.11 -17.96
N ARG A 398 -7.15 -10.48 -18.90
CA ARG A 398 -5.90 -9.78 -19.18
C ARG A 398 -5.91 -9.13 -20.55
N PHE A 399 -5.57 -7.85 -20.56
CA PHE A 399 -5.33 -7.05 -21.75
C PHE A 399 -3.85 -6.73 -21.82
N GLN A 400 -3.29 -6.75 -23.02
CA GLN A 400 -1.87 -6.47 -23.25
C GLN A 400 -1.69 -5.41 -24.33
N VAL A 401 -0.72 -4.52 -24.13
CA VAL A 401 -0.23 -3.60 -25.16
C VAL A 401 1.27 -3.76 -25.24
N ASP A 402 1.77 -4.06 -26.43
CA ASP A 402 3.19 -4.17 -26.71
C ASP A 402 3.60 -3.09 -27.71
N HIS A 403 4.50 -2.20 -27.28
CA HIS A 403 5.12 -1.21 -28.15
C HIS A 403 6.55 -1.67 -28.48
N ALA A 404 6.70 -2.36 -29.60
CA ALA A 404 7.95 -2.99 -30.02
C ALA A 404 9.13 -2.00 -30.10
N GLU A 405 8.91 -0.80 -30.65
CA GLU A 405 9.94 0.24 -30.79
C GLU A 405 10.50 0.69 -29.44
N ASN A 406 9.64 0.87 -28.45
CA ASN A 406 10.01 1.32 -27.10
C ASN A 406 10.31 0.16 -26.14
N ARG A 407 10.17 -1.10 -26.59
CA ARG A 407 10.22 -2.31 -25.74
C ARG A 407 9.38 -2.13 -24.47
N PHE A 408 8.19 -1.55 -24.65
CA PHE A 408 7.26 -1.29 -23.56
C PHE A 408 6.16 -2.35 -23.59
N HIS A 409 5.94 -2.99 -22.45
CA HIS A 409 4.97 -4.05 -22.23
C HIS A 409 3.99 -3.62 -21.15
N PHE A 410 2.73 -3.45 -21.50
CA PHE A 410 1.68 -3.13 -20.55
C PHE A 410 0.73 -4.32 -20.40
N LYS A 411 0.49 -4.76 -19.16
CA LYS A 411 -0.50 -5.78 -18.85
C LYS A 411 -1.52 -5.19 -17.88
N LEU A 412 -2.78 -5.33 -18.24
CA LEU A 412 -3.90 -4.91 -17.42
C LEU A 412 -4.77 -6.12 -17.09
N ASP A 413 -4.84 -6.48 -15.82
CA ASP A 413 -5.76 -7.47 -15.30
C ASP A 413 -6.99 -6.75 -14.73
N VAL A 414 -8.17 -6.94 -15.34
CA VAL A 414 -9.44 -6.38 -14.85
C VAL A 414 -10.24 -7.48 -14.15
N TYR A 415 -10.71 -7.21 -12.94
CA TYR A 415 -11.42 -8.16 -12.08
C TYR A 415 -12.82 -7.66 -11.69
N ILE A 416 -13.81 -8.56 -11.74
CA ILE A 416 -15.20 -8.35 -11.30
C ILE A 416 -15.58 -9.44 -10.29
N LYS A 417 -16.49 -9.14 -9.36
CA LYS A 417 -16.99 -10.12 -8.39
C LYS A 417 -17.83 -11.18 -9.10
N GLU A 418 -17.53 -12.46 -8.88
CA GLU A 418 -18.27 -13.58 -9.48
C GLU A 418 -19.78 -13.52 -9.18
N LYS A 419 -20.18 -13.16 -7.95
CA LYS A 419 -21.60 -13.07 -7.58
C LYS A 419 -22.36 -11.99 -8.35
N GLU A 420 -21.75 -10.83 -8.59
CA GLU A 420 -22.37 -9.75 -9.37
C GLU A 420 -22.58 -10.16 -10.83
N LEU A 421 -21.74 -11.08 -11.33
CA LEU A 421 -21.88 -11.66 -12.65
C LEU A 421 -23.06 -12.64 -12.70
N GLU A 422 -23.18 -13.52 -11.70
CA GLU A 422 -24.28 -14.49 -11.59
C GLU A 422 -25.66 -13.82 -11.41
N GLU A 423 -25.71 -12.70 -10.70
CA GLU A 423 -26.97 -11.97 -10.43
C GLU A 423 -27.45 -11.14 -11.62
N ARG A 424 -26.53 -10.63 -12.44
CA ARG A 424 -26.84 -9.62 -13.46
C ARG A 424 -26.67 -10.08 -14.91
N LEU A 425 -26.25 -11.32 -15.15
CA LEU A 425 -26.16 -11.91 -16.48
C LEU A 425 -26.96 -13.23 -16.50
N ASP A 426 -27.71 -13.44 -17.57
CA ASP A 426 -28.48 -14.66 -17.76
C ASP A 426 -27.52 -15.87 -17.75
N LYS A 427 -27.86 -16.93 -17.01
CA LYS A 427 -27.08 -18.18 -16.99
C LYS A 427 -26.87 -18.75 -18.39
N LYS A 428 -27.81 -18.57 -19.31
CA LYS A 428 -27.66 -18.96 -20.72
C LYS A 428 -26.62 -18.10 -21.42
N LEU A 429 -26.61 -16.79 -21.21
CA LEU A 429 -25.60 -15.88 -21.76
C LEU A 429 -24.20 -16.17 -21.19
N LEU A 430 -24.09 -16.57 -19.92
CA LEU A 430 -22.81 -17.01 -19.34
C LEU A 430 -22.32 -18.36 -19.85
N GLN A 431 -23.22 -19.21 -20.34
CA GLN A 431 -22.90 -20.48 -20.98
C GLN A 431 -22.54 -20.30 -22.47
N GLU A 432 -23.22 -19.38 -23.16
CA GLU A 432 -23.01 -19.07 -24.58
C GLU A 432 -21.77 -18.18 -24.78
N TYR A 433 -21.58 -17.19 -23.90
CA TYR A 433 -20.48 -16.23 -23.90
C TYR A 433 -19.76 -16.23 -22.55
N PRO A 434 -19.04 -17.32 -22.21
CA PRO A 434 -18.22 -17.36 -21.01
C PRO A 434 -17.21 -16.19 -20.96
N ASP A 435 -16.87 -15.60 -22.10
CA ASP A 435 -15.85 -14.56 -22.20
C ASP A 435 -16.36 -13.11 -22.21
N SER A 436 -17.67 -12.88 -22.14
CA SER A 436 -18.33 -11.57 -22.29
C SER A 436 -17.95 -10.49 -21.24
N PHE A 437 -17.45 -10.88 -20.07
CA PHE A 437 -17.27 -9.97 -18.93
C PHE A 437 -16.29 -8.81 -19.11
N VAL A 438 -15.43 -8.83 -20.12
CA VAL A 438 -14.61 -7.67 -20.47
C VAL A 438 -14.35 -7.71 -21.98
N GLY A 439 -15.40 -7.54 -22.78
CA GLY A 439 -15.26 -7.48 -24.23
C GLY A 439 -14.70 -6.15 -24.75
N HIS A 440 -14.82 -5.06 -23.99
CA HIS A 440 -14.79 -3.73 -24.59
C HIS A 440 -13.83 -2.79 -23.88
N PHE A 441 -12.92 -2.22 -24.68
CA PHE A 441 -12.14 -1.04 -24.38
C PHE A 441 -12.36 -0.12 -25.58
N TYR A 442 -12.95 1.05 -25.42
CA TYR A 442 -12.97 2.09 -26.43
C TYR A 442 -12.05 3.25 -26.04
N ALA A 443 -11.80 4.12 -27.02
CA ALA A 443 -10.89 5.27 -26.93
C ALA A 443 -11.60 6.52 -26.40
#